data_AF-A0A094Z299-F1
#
_entry.id   AF-A0A094Z299-F1
#
_cell.length_a   1.000
_cell.length_b   1.000
_cell.length_c   1.000
_cell.angle_alpha   90.00
_cell.angle_beta   90.00
_cell.angle_gamma   90.00
#
_symmetry.space_group_name_H-M   'P 1'
#
loop_
_entity.id
_entity.type
_entity.pdbx_description
1 polymer ?
#
loop_
_entity_poly.entity_id
_entity_poly.type
_entity_poly.pdbx_seq_one_letter_code
_entity_poly.pdbx_strand_id
1 'polypeptide(L)'
;MLKLNDASTKRYLRNTLRSQPCTFLLGSGISLFSPSNLPSGQSLVDEVSDLLTESEKGQATYHQLREFVRSCVFEHIFEHYPAVDRIKKEYFSQYFLRGGCNPIHESIARISARCRIPIITTNYDMMIERAFDKLALKNAYRSIVSSSALPLGQHIPIFKVHGCASNPVSIVLRMSEEGLLSGWKGELFENLVAGRTLIVVGYSGLDLEICPAIEEARPASIFWNVLRENDISQNARHLENNAVLSRNFTFLEGDMRHIFQVKKQIVSEKTPPIKPVIHSQISQQEIENWRFDFFNSLGAARSAHNTLLRTYGPISPKKISAVYYRYGRYVSSHLEFTKSVPNGAYAELSILLNRCTHHRNAGKFFSPRISLLMAMRLWSKLSFSHKRKHFDLFQWCIILLYPLRKSDVYKRSAQRLARYYLKNGIWGGFYNLQIELKEQGNIDFLPPPMQAHKNALEGYEQIGNISAYIDEFSRNSYRGVKSKSEFYERMKIAEIFGLYPNIYKICYAALCARKTFFLYERYVLYGKFIHSMSKCEYSLVCRLMLIARGTLALLHLRRKKIT
;
A
#
# COMPACT_ATOMS: atom_id res chain seq x y z
N MET A 1 1.04 -19.76 -22.14
CA MET A 1 1.36 -20.48 -20.89
C MET A 1 1.77 -21.91 -21.23
N LEU A 2 2.87 -22.39 -20.64
CA LEU A 2 3.40 -23.74 -20.85
C LEU A 2 3.12 -24.61 -19.62
N LYS A 3 2.76 -25.88 -19.82
CA LYS A 3 2.49 -26.80 -18.70
C LYS A 3 3.77 -27.52 -18.29
N LEU A 4 4.13 -27.47 -17.00
CA LEU A 4 5.35 -28.08 -16.48
C LEU A 4 5.32 -29.60 -16.45
N ASN A 5 4.17 -30.25 -16.60
CA ASN A 5 4.09 -31.71 -16.70
C ASN A 5 4.50 -32.22 -18.09
N ASP A 6 4.43 -31.38 -19.13
CA ASP A 6 4.80 -31.71 -20.50
C ASP A 6 6.32 -31.89 -20.66
N ALA A 7 6.70 -32.97 -21.34
CA ALA A 7 8.09 -33.33 -21.61
C ALA A 7 8.80 -32.28 -22.48
N SER A 8 8.09 -31.67 -23.44
CA SER A 8 8.66 -30.67 -24.33
C SER A 8 9.04 -29.39 -23.57
N THR A 9 8.14 -28.93 -22.68
CA THR A 9 8.37 -27.80 -21.77
C THR A 9 9.55 -28.06 -20.83
N LYS A 10 9.62 -29.25 -20.20
CA LYS A 10 10.76 -29.63 -19.34
C LYS A 10 12.09 -29.65 -20.10
N ARG A 11 12.09 -30.07 -21.37
CA ARG A 11 13.29 -30.09 -22.22
C ARG A 11 13.71 -28.67 -22.59
N TYR A 12 12.75 -27.82 -22.95
CA TYR A 12 13.00 -26.42 -23.29
C TYR A 12 13.62 -25.64 -22.11
N LEU A 13 13.08 -25.80 -20.89
CA LEU A 13 13.65 -25.17 -19.69
C LEU A 13 15.06 -25.68 -19.37
N ARG A 14 15.31 -26.98 -19.53
CA ARG A 14 16.65 -27.55 -19.34
C ARG A 14 17.67 -27.00 -20.33
N ASN A 15 17.28 -26.81 -21.59
CA ASN A 15 18.14 -26.22 -22.60
C ASN A 15 18.44 -24.76 -22.25
N THR A 16 17.41 -23.99 -21.91
CA THR A 16 17.53 -22.58 -21.47
C THR A 16 18.53 -22.44 -20.31
N LEU A 17 18.37 -23.23 -19.25
CA LEU A 17 19.26 -23.21 -18.07
C LEU A 17 20.72 -23.56 -18.37
N ARG A 18 21.00 -24.20 -19.51
CA ARG A 18 22.35 -24.62 -19.92
C ARG A 18 22.97 -23.70 -20.97
N SER A 19 22.16 -23.11 -21.84
CA SER A 19 22.65 -22.39 -23.02
C SER A 19 22.44 -20.88 -22.96
N GLN A 20 21.67 -20.37 -21.98
CA GLN A 20 21.40 -18.94 -21.85
C GLN A 20 21.87 -18.39 -20.49
N PRO A 21 22.32 -17.12 -20.45
CA PRO A 21 22.50 -16.41 -19.19
C PRO A 21 21.16 -16.35 -18.43
N CYS A 22 21.09 -16.99 -17.27
CA CYS A 22 19.89 -17.03 -16.46
C CYS A 22 20.11 -16.34 -15.11
N THR A 23 19.01 -15.99 -14.45
CA THR A 23 18.94 -15.58 -13.04
C THR A 23 17.70 -16.17 -12.40
N PHE A 24 17.84 -16.69 -11.18
CA PHE A 24 16.69 -17.13 -10.39
C PHE A 24 16.15 -15.99 -9.53
N LEU A 25 14.82 -15.84 -9.51
CA LEU A 25 14.10 -15.06 -8.50
C LEU A 25 13.22 -16.02 -7.70
N LEU A 26 13.53 -16.18 -6.42
CA LEU A 26 12.96 -17.22 -5.58
C LEU A 26 12.21 -16.62 -4.38
N GLY A 27 10.92 -16.96 -4.25
CA GLY A 27 10.11 -16.56 -3.10
C GLY A 27 9.88 -17.68 -2.09
N SER A 28 9.05 -17.40 -1.07
CA SER A 28 8.88 -18.27 0.09
C SER A 28 8.31 -19.66 -0.24
N GLY A 29 7.69 -19.82 -1.42
CA GLY A 29 7.13 -21.08 -1.87
C GLY A 29 8.14 -22.24 -1.91
N ILE A 30 9.43 -21.95 -2.13
CA ILE A 30 10.48 -22.99 -2.13
C ILE A 30 10.76 -23.57 -0.74
N SER A 31 10.42 -22.81 0.32
CA SER A 31 10.71 -23.15 1.72
C SER A 31 9.56 -23.90 2.42
N LEU A 32 8.44 -24.11 1.72
CA LEU A 32 7.25 -24.81 2.25
C LEU A 32 7.47 -26.32 2.49
N PHE A 33 8.42 -26.93 1.77
CA PHE A 33 8.59 -28.37 1.77
C PHE A 33 9.48 -28.86 2.92
N SER A 34 9.19 -30.04 3.44
CA SER A 34 10.03 -30.71 4.45
C SER A 34 11.46 -30.94 3.93
N PRO A 35 12.51 -30.77 4.77
CA PRO A 35 12.47 -30.47 6.21
C PRO A 35 12.50 -28.97 6.54
N SER A 36 12.40 -28.07 5.55
CA SER A 36 12.39 -26.62 5.81
C SER A 36 11.13 -26.22 6.57
N ASN A 37 9.96 -26.65 6.09
CA ASN A 37 8.66 -26.46 6.77
C ASN A 37 8.41 -25.01 7.22
N LEU A 38 8.87 -24.03 6.44
CA LEU A 38 8.68 -22.61 6.73
C LEU A 38 7.38 -22.13 6.10
N PRO A 39 6.65 -21.20 6.73
CA PRO A 39 5.41 -20.65 6.22
C PRO A 39 5.68 -19.71 5.03
N SER A 40 4.63 -19.48 4.25
CA SER A 40 4.59 -18.35 3.34
C SER A 40 4.37 -17.04 4.10
N GLY A 41 4.72 -15.89 3.49
CA GLY A 41 4.32 -14.58 4.01
C GLY A 41 2.81 -14.48 4.23
N GLN A 42 2.00 -15.01 3.30
CA GLN A 42 0.53 -15.02 3.41
C GLN A 42 0.03 -15.78 4.64
N SER A 43 0.67 -16.90 4.99
CA SER A 43 0.30 -17.67 6.19
C SER A 43 0.54 -16.86 7.48
N LEU A 44 1.56 -15.99 7.51
CA LEU A 44 1.79 -15.07 8.62
C LEU A 44 0.78 -13.91 8.61
N VAL A 45 0.47 -13.35 7.42
CA VAL A 45 -0.58 -12.34 7.25
C VAL A 45 -1.90 -12.84 7.81
N ASP A 46 -2.25 -14.10 7.55
CA ASP A 46 -3.50 -14.70 8.02
C ASP A 46 -3.62 -14.69 9.56
N GLU A 47 -2.58 -15.13 10.26
CA GLU A 47 -2.54 -15.15 11.74
C GLU A 47 -2.59 -13.74 12.34
N VAL A 48 -1.86 -12.79 11.75
CA VAL A 48 -1.86 -11.41 12.22
C VAL A 48 -3.19 -10.72 11.89
N SER A 49 -3.83 -11.06 10.77
CA SER A 49 -5.16 -10.56 10.42
C SER A 49 -6.19 -10.99 11.45
N ASP A 50 -6.12 -12.24 11.89
CA ASP A 50 -6.97 -12.75 12.98
C ASP A 50 -6.73 -11.98 14.27
N LEU A 51 -5.47 -11.72 14.63
CA LEU A 51 -5.14 -10.91 15.79
C LEU A 51 -5.67 -9.48 15.67
N LEU A 52 -5.53 -8.81 14.53
CA LEU A 52 -5.92 -7.42 14.35
C LEU A 52 -7.44 -7.23 14.28
N THR A 53 -8.18 -8.24 13.80
CA THR A 53 -9.64 -8.16 13.63
C THR A 53 -10.45 -8.84 14.73
N GLU A 54 -9.80 -9.52 15.68
CA GLU A 54 -10.44 -10.28 16.74
C GLU A 54 -11.49 -9.48 17.53
N SER A 55 -11.23 -8.19 17.79
CA SER A 55 -12.15 -7.32 18.52
C SER A 55 -13.43 -6.98 17.76
N GLU A 56 -13.50 -7.28 16.46
CA GLU A 56 -14.67 -7.07 15.61
C GLU A 56 -15.48 -8.37 15.42
N LYS A 57 -15.07 -9.49 16.02
CA LYS A 57 -15.83 -10.75 15.98
C LYS A 57 -17.27 -10.52 16.48
N GLY A 58 -18.24 -11.08 15.75
CA GLY A 58 -19.67 -10.89 16.02
C GLY A 58 -20.31 -9.70 15.31
N GLN A 59 -19.52 -8.80 14.70
CA GLN A 59 -20.08 -7.79 13.80
C GLN A 59 -20.42 -8.38 12.44
N ALA A 60 -21.49 -7.89 11.81
CA ALA A 60 -21.91 -8.31 10.47
C ALA A 60 -20.84 -8.10 9.39
N THR A 61 -19.88 -7.19 9.63
CA THR A 61 -18.79 -6.84 8.72
C THR A 61 -17.47 -7.53 9.01
N TYR A 62 -17.41 -8.41 10.03
CA TYR A 62 -16.18 -9.06 10.48
C TYR A 62 -15.45 -9.81 9.36
N HIS A 63 -16.15 -10.69 8.65
CA HIS A 63 -15.54 -11.50 7.60
C HIS A 63 -14.97 -10.65 6.46
N GLN A 64 -15.69 -9.61 6.05
CA GLN A 64 -15.20 -8.75 4.96
C GLN A 64 -14.02 -7.88 5.42
N LEU A 65 -14.02 -7.42 6.67
CA LEU A 65 -12.87 -6.73 7.24
C LEU A 65 -11.65 -7.67 7.29
N ARG A 66 -11.82 -8.89 7.80
CA ARG A 66 -10.76 -9.89 7.88
C ARG A 66 -10.18 -10.22 6.52
N GLU A 67 -11.00 -10.50 5.52
CA GLU A 67 -10.52 -10.78 4.16
C GLU A 67 -9.80 -9.57 3.55
N PHE A 68 -10.22 -8.35 3.87
CA PHE A 68 -9.50 -7.15 3.44
C PHE A 68 -8.14 -6.97 4.15
N VAL A 69 -8.06 -7.27 5.45
CA VAL A 69 -6.78 -7.24 6.17
C VAL A 69 -5.85 -8.34 5.63
N ARG A 70 -6.38 -9.53 5.33
CA ARG A 70 -5.64 -10.64 4.73
C ARG A 70 -5.06 -10.32 3.36
N SER A 71 -5.69 -9.42 2.63
CA SER A 71 -5.24 -9.02 1.32
C SER A 71 -4.24 -7.86 1.37
N CYS A 72 -4.02 -7.23 2.54
CA CYS A 72 -2.99 -6.21 2.70
C CYS A 72 -1.59 -6.79 2.53
N VAL A 73 -0.66 -5.98 1.99
CA VAL A 73 0.76 -6.35 1.93
C VAL A 73 1.31 -6.56 3.34
N PHE A 74 2.23 -7.52 3.46
CA PHE A 74 2.75 -8.00 4.74
C PHE A 74 3.42 -6.88 5.55
N GLU A 75 4.16 -6.01 4.86
CA GLU A 75 4.93 -4.92 5.43
C GLU A 75 4.03 -3.79 5.94
N HIS A 76 2.83 -3.64 5.38
CA HIS A 76 1.84 -2.67 5.86
C HIS A 76 1.31 -3.05 7.24
N ILE A 77 1.14 -4.35 7.48
CA ILE A 77 0.68 -4.87 8.77
C ILE A 77 1.68 -4.52 9.87
N PHE A 78 2.97 -4.68 9.62
CA PHE A 78 4.04 -4.43 10.60
C PHE A 78 4.54 -2.98 10.66
N GLU A 79 4.15 -2.11 9.73
CA GLU A 79 4.52 -0.68 9.72
C GLU A 79 4.28 0.02 11.07
N HIS A 80 3.18 -0.35 11.75
CA HIS A 80 2.76 0.21 13.02
C HIS A 80 3.01 -0.71 14.22
N TYR A 81 3.74 -1.81 14.03
CA TYR A 81 4.04 -2.73 15.13
C TYR A 81 5.03 -2.08 16.12
N PRO A 82 4.70 -2.00 17.43
CA PRO A 82 5.43 -1.17 18.38
C PRO A 82 6.82 -1.71 18.76
N ALA A 83 7.09 -3.00 18.57
CA ALA A 83 8.33 -3.65 18.99
C ALA A 83 9.07 -4.32 17.84
N VAL A 84 9.17 -3.65 16.68
CA VAL A 84 9.70 -4.23 15.42
C VAL A 84 11.07 -4.89 15.56
N ASP A 85 12.01 -4.26 16.28
CA ASP A 85 13.35 -4.83 16.46
C ASP A 85 13.32 -6.11 17.30
N ARG A 86 12.41 -6.16 18.29
CA ARG A 86 12.20 -7.33 19.15
C ARG A 86 11.64 -8.49 18.34
N ILE A 87 10.59 -8.27 17.54
CA ILE A 87 10.00 -9.35 16.74
C ILE A 87 10.96 -9.85 15.66
N LYS A 88 11.77 -8.96 15.04
CA LYS A 88 12.84 -9.35 14.12
C LYS A 88 13.84 -10.30 14.80
N LYS A 89 14.32 -9.93 15.99
CA LYS A 89 15.35 -10.70 16.72
C LYS A 89 14.82 -12.00 17.35
N GLU A 90 13.67 -11.95 17.99
CA GLU A 90 13.17 -13.07 18.80
C GLU A 90 12.26 -14.02 18.02
N TYR A 91 11.50 -13.52 17.04
CA TYR A 91 10.65 -14.35 16.20
C TYR A 91 11.32 -14.67 14.87
N PHE A 92 11.52 -13.68 13.99
CA PHE A 92 11.96 -13.95 12.62
C PHE A 92 13.32 -14.64 12.57
N SER A 93 14.28 -14.14 13.36
CA SER A 93 15.64 -14.69 13.37
C SER A 93 15.68 -16.12 13.94
N GLN A 94 14.90 -16.42 14.97
CA GLN A 94 14.85 -17.78 15.50
C GLN A 94 14.06 -18.71 14.60
N TYR A 95 12.93 -18.25 14.09
CA TYR A 95 11.97 -19.09 13.39
C TYR A 95 12.44 -19.44 11.97
N PHE A 96 12.90 -18.46 11.19
CA PHE A 96 13.38 -18.69 9.82
C PHE A 96 14.77 -19.33 9.75
N LEU A 97 15.45 -19.50 10.88
CA LEU A 97 16.65 -20.33 10.99
C LEU A 97 16.36 -21.78 11.38
N ARG A 98 15.12 -22.14 11.73
CA ARG A 98 14.74 -23.53 12.07
C ARG A 98 14.65 -24.40 10.82
N GLY A 99 14.77 -25.71 11.03
CA GLY A 99 14.66 -26.70 9.96
C GLY A 99 15.94 -26.86 9.13
N GLY A 100 15.84 -27.65 8.08
CA GLY A 100 16.96 -27.92 7.16
C GLY A 100 16.60 -27.54 5.73
N CYS A 101 17.61 -27.40 4.88
CA CYS A 101 17.37 -27.22 3.44
C CYS A 101 16.66 -28.45 2.87
N ASN A 102 15.61 -28.23 2.09
CA ASN A 102 14.91 -29.30 1.37
C ASN A 102 15.54 -29.60 -0.02
N PRO A 103 15.22 -30.75 -0.63
CA PRO A 103 15.68 -31.11 -1.98
C PRO A 103 15.50 -30.06 -3.10
N ILE A 104 14.53 -29.14 -3.01
CA ILE A 104 14.42 -28.04 -3.98
C ILE A 104 15.60 -27.08 -3.82
N HIS A 105 15.94 -26.69 -2.60
CA HIS A 105 17.14 -25.88 -2.33
C HIS A 105 18.42 -26.57 -2.81
N GLU A 106 18.55 -27.88 -2.58
CA GLU A 106 19.71 -28.65 -3.07
C GLU A 106 19.80 -28.69 -4.59
N SER A 107 18.67 -28.83 -5.28
CA SER A 107 18.63 -28.74 -6.75
C SER A 107 18.99 -27.34 -7.24
N ILE A 108 18.46 -26.29 -6.61
CA ILE A 108 18.79 -24.89 -6.91
C ILE A 108 20.28 -24.65 -6.74
N ALA A 109 20.87 -25.08 -5.61
CA ALA A 109 22.30 -24.91 -5.33
C ALA A 109 23.17 -25.66 -6.36
N ARG A 110 22.83 -26.91 -6.70
CA ARG A 110 23.55 -27.68 -7.74
C ARG A 110 23.48 -27.02 -9.11
N ILE A 111 22.29 -26.61 -9.54
CA ILE A 111 22.09 -26.00 -10.86
C ILE A 111 22.83 -24.66 -10.91
N SER A 112 22.69 -23.84 -9.87
CA SER A 112 23.35 -22.53 -9.79
C SER A 112 24.87 -22.66 -9.77
N ALA A 113 25.42 -23.61 -9.01
CA ALA A 113 26.85 -23.91 -9.00
C ALA A 113 27.37 -24.35 -10.37
N ARG A 114 26.66 -25.27 -11.03
CA ARG A 114 27.06 -25.83 -12.33
C ARG A 114 26.98 -24.81 -13.46
N CYS A 115 25.93 -24.00 -13.49
CA CYS A 115 25.64 -23.06 -14.57
C CYS A 115 26.01 -21.61 -14.25
N ARG A 116 26.60 -21.35 -13.07
CA ARG A 116 26.91 -20.01 -12.53
C ARG A 116 25.71 -19.05 -12.56
N ILE A 117 24.53 -19.54 -12.16
CA ILE A 117 23.29 -18.76 -12.18
C ILE A 117 23.16 -17.94 -10.89
N PRO A 118 23.10 -16.60 -10.95
CA PRO A 118 22.75 -15.74 -9.82
C PRO A 118 21.41 -16.10 -9.19
N ILE A 119 21.31 -15.89 -7.89
CA ILE A 119 20.09 -16.09 -7.13
C ILE A 119 19.68 -14.76 -6.49
N ILE A 120 18.44 -14.36 -6.72
CA ILE A 120 17.75 -13.29 -6.01
C ILE A 120 16.64 -13.96 -5.20
N THR A 121 16.50 -13.61 -3.92
CA THR A 121 15.43 -14.15 -3.08
C THR A 121 14.87 -13.11 -2.12
N THR A 122 13.58 -13.24 -1.85
CA THR A 122 12.84 -12.46 -0.84
C THR A 122 12.77 -13.21 0.49
N ASN A 123 13.35 -14.42 0.57
CA ASN A 123 13.29 -15.25 1.77
C ASN A 123 14.29 -14.79 2.85
N TYR A 124 13.82 -14.68 4.09
CA TYR A 124 14.67 -14.39 5.25
C TYR A 124 15.56 -15.59 5.65
N ASP A 125 15.12 -16.82 5.37
CA ASP A 125 15.79 -18.05 5.80
C ASP A 125 17.17 -18.26 5.15
N MET A 126 17.95 -19.23 5.65
CA MET A 126 19.27 -19.58 5.11
C MET A 126 19.27 -20.91 4.35
N MET A 127 18.14 -21.36 3.81
CA MET A 127 18.03 -22.73 3.28
C MET A 127 18.79 -22.92 1.98
N ILE A 128 18.95 -21.87 1.17
CA ILE A 128 19.76 -21.92 -0.05
C ILE A 128 21.24 -22.02 0.33
N GLU A 129 21.71 -21.16 1.24
CA GLU A 129 23.07 -21.16 1.76
C GLU A 129 23.44 -22.52 2.38
N ARG A 130 22.57 -23.05 3.25
CA ARG A 130 22.73 -24.39 3.85
C ARG A 130 22.79 -25.49 2.80
N ALA A 131 22.05 -25.35 1.69
CA ALA A 131 22.12 -26.32 0.60
C ALA A 131 23.47 -26.29 -0.12
N PHE A 132 24.04 -25.10 -0.38
CA PHE A 132 25.41 -24.99 -0.89
C PHE A 132 26.42 -25.62 0.09
N ASP A 133 26.31 -25.32 1.38
CA ASP A 133 27.23 -25.86 2.39
C ASP A 133 27.14 -27.39 2.49
N LYS A 134 25.91 -27.94 2.50
CA LYS A 134 25.64 -29.38 2.52
C LYS A 134 26.26 -30.12 1.32
N LEU A 135 26.31 -29.45 0.17
CA LEU A 135 26.89 -29.98 -1.06
C LEU A 135 28.41 -29.76 -1.16
N ALA A 136 29.06 -29.28 -0.10
CA ALA A 136 30.47 -28.90 -0.07
C ALA A 136 30.83 -27.79 -1.08
N LEU A 137 29.88 -26.90 -1.38
CA LEU A 137 30.01 -25.77 -2.33
C LEU A 137 30.11 -24.41 -1.62
N LYS A 138 30.55 -24.37 -0.36
CA LYS A 138 30.60 -23.15 0.47
C LYS A 138 31.42 -22.01 -0.14
N ASN A 139 32.45 -22.33 -0.94
CA ASN A 139 33.29 -21.34 -1.62
C ASN A 139 32.76 -20.94 -3.01
N ALA A 140 31.64 -21.52 -3.44
CA ALA A 140 31.06 -21.24 -4.76
C ALA A 140 30.10 -20.04 -4.74
N TYR A 141 29.59 -19.64 -3.57
CA TYR A 141 28.57 -18.59 -3.44
C TYR A 141 28.99 -17.47 -2.49
N ARG A 142 28.29 -16.34 -2.58
CA ARG A 142 28.36 -15.24 -1.62
C ARG A 142 26.96 -14.72 -1.34
N SER A 143 26.53 -14.77 -0.08
CA SER A 143 25.26 -14.18 0.37
C SER A 143 25.42 -12.67 0.52
N ILE A 144 24.49 -11.91 -0.06
CA ILE A 144 24.52 -10.44 -0.14
C ILE A 144 23.27 -9.92 0.56
N VAL A 145 23.52 -9.30 1.71
CA VAL A 145 22.51 -8.72 2.58
C VAL A 145 22.74 -7.21 2.78
N SER A 146 23.97 -6.75 2.50
CA SER A 146 24.40 -5.35 2.57
C SER A 146 25.39 -5.03 1.44
N SER A 147 25.56 -3.74 1.14
CA SER A 147 26.52 -3.25 0.13
C SER A 147 27.97 -3.65 0.44
N SER A 148 28.32 -3.85 1.71
CA SER A 148 29.65 -4.30 2.13
C SER A 148 30.02 -5.71 1.66
N ALA A 149 29.05 -6.50 1.16
CA ALA A 149 29.33 -7.79 0.54
C ALA A 149 29.80 -7.68 -0.93
N LEU A 150 29.84 -6.47 -1.48
CA LEU A 150 30.35 -6.17 -2.82
C LEU A 150 31.85 -5.80 -2.75
N PRO A 151 32.66 -6.10 -3.78
CA PRO A 151 32.31 -6.76 -5.04
C PRO A 151 32.17 -8.28 -4.91
N LEU A 152 31.54 -8.91 -5.92
CA LEU A 152 31.16 -10.34 -5.90
C LEU A 152 32.34 -11.30 -6.14
N GLY A 153 33.38 -10.85 -6.85
CA GLY A 153 34.45 -11.73 -7.31
C GLY A 153 33.93 -12.83 -8.25
N GLN A 154 34.45 -14.06 -8.12
CA GLN A 154 34.01 -15.21 -8.93
C GLN A 154 32.83 -15.98 -8.31
N HIS A 155 32.32 -15.56 -7.15
CA HIS A 155 31.26 -16.25 -6.44
C HIS A 155 29.90 -16.08 -7.13
N ILE A 156 29.03 -17.06 -6.94
CA ILE A 156 27.62 -16.97 -7.32
C ILE A 156 26.90 -16.09 -6.29
N PRO A 157 26.32 -14.96 -6.70
CA PRO A 157 25.60 -14.09 -5.78
C PRO A 157 24.29 -14.74 -5.32
N ILE A 158 24.04 -14.69 -4.01
CA ILE A 158 22.73 -14.92 -3.41
C ILE A 158 22.27 -13.59 -2.81
N PHE A 159 21.53 -12.82 -3.59
CA PHE A 159 21.03 -11.51 -3.18
C PHE A 159 19.72 -11.66 -2.41
N LYS A 160 19.75 -11.36 -1.10
CA LYS A 160 18.59 -11.44 -0.21
C LYS A 160 17.97 -10.05 -0.06
N VAL A 161 16.96 -9.76 -0.88
CA VAL A 161 16.42 -8.40 -1.03
C VAL A 161 15.82 -7.87 0.27
N HIS A 162 15.12 -8.74 1.01
CA HIS A 162 14.46 -8.41 2.28
C HIS A 162 15.31 -8.69 3.52
N GLY A 163 16.61 -8.97 3.34
CA GLY A 163 17.51 -9.25 4.45
C GLY A 163 17.61 -10.73 4.82
N CYS A 164 18.14 -11.01 6.02
CA CYS A 164 18.40 -12.38 6.47
C CYS A 164 18.11 -12.58 7.95
N ALA A 165 17.53 -13.73 8.29
CA ALA A 165 17.27 -14.17 9.66
C ALA A 165 18.55 -14.31 10.51
N SER A 166 19.72 -14.56 9.91
CA SER A 166 21.00 -14.56 10.64
C SER A 166 21.56 -13.16 10.89
N ASN A 167 21.00 -12.14 10.22
CA ASN A 167 21.30 -10.74 10.46
C ASN A 167 19.99 -9.97 10.73
N PRO A 168 19.43 -10.06 11.95
CA PRO A 168 18.11 -9.51 12.28
C PRO A 168 17.91 -8.03 11.89
N VAL A 169 18.97 -7.23 11.96
CA VAL A 169 18.95 -5.79 11.63
C VAL A 169 18.70 -5.55 10.14
N SER A 170 19.07 -6.51 9.29
CA SER A 170 18.85 -6.42 7.84
C SER A 170 17.44 -6.76 7.38
N ILE A 171 16.64 -7.43 8.24
CA ILE A 171 15.30 -7.87 7.89
C ILE A 171 14.44 -6.63 7.58
N VAL A 172 13.80 -6.63 6.42
CA VAL A 172 12.80 -5.64 6.03
C VAL A 172 11.43 -6.19 6.46
N LEU A 173 10.73 -5.51 7.37
CA LEU A 173 9.36 -5.90 7.78
C LEU A 173 8.34 -4.77 7.61
N ARG A 174 8.77 -3.56 7.27
CA ARG A 174 7.92 -2.37 7.27
C ARG A 174 7.98 -1.69 5.92
N MET A 175 6.90 -1.05 5.51
CA MET A 175 6.89 -0.23 4.30
C MET A 175 7.87 0.95 4.40
N SER A 176 8.13 1.47 5.59
CA SER A 176 9.15 2.50 5.80
C SER A 176 10.59 1.99 5.58
N GLU A 177 10.79 0.68 5.64
CA GLU A 177 12.04 -0.01 5.34
C GLU A 177 12.06 -0.53 3.88
N GLU A 178 10.87 -0.67 3.28
CA GLU A 178 10.61 -1.15 1.93
C GLU A 178 10.22 0.02 1.00
N GLY A 179 11.21 0.57 0.30
CA GLY A 179 10.99 1.50 -0.80
C GLY A 179 11.14 0.82 -2.15
N LEU A 180 11.10 1.59 -3.25
CA LEU A 180 11.66 1.08 -4.51
C LEU A 180 13.07 0.57 -4.27
N LEU A 181 13.40 -0.50 -4.99
CA LEU A 181 14.72 -1.06 -5.02
C LEU A 181 15.68 -0.04 -5.64
N SER A 182 16.33 0.74 -4.79
CA SER A 182 17.12 1.92 -5.18
C SER A 182 18.52 1.89 -4.56
N GLY A 183 19.40 2.74 -5.09
CA GLY A 183 20.82 2.72 -4.77
C GLY A 183 21.43 1.34 -5.04
N TRP A 184 22.29 0.87 -4.14
CA TRP A 184 23.05 -0.37 -4.35
C TRP A 184 22.17 -1.61 -4.56
N LYS A 185 20.96 -1.67 -3.97
CA LYS A 185 20.04 -2.80 -4.16
C LYS A 185 19.47 -2.81 -5.57
N GLY A 186 19.04 -1.64 -6.05
CA GLY A 186 18.52 -1.46 -7.42
C GLY A 186 19.58 -1.76 -8.47
N GLU A 187 20.77 -1.16 -8.32
CA GLU A 187 21.92 -1.39 -9.19
C GLU A 187 22.32 -2.87 -9.22
N LEU A 188 22.37 -3.54 -8.05
CA LEU A 188 22.67 -4.97 -8.00
C LEU A 188 21.59 -5.79 -8.70
N PHE A 189 20.31 -5.51 -8.46
CA PHE A 189 19.22 -6.24 -9.11
C PHE A 189 19.27 -6.09 -10.63
N GLU A 190 19.43 -4.87 -11.13
CA GLU A 190 19.58 -4.61 -12.57
C GLU A 190 20.76 -5.39 -13.14
N ASN A 191 21.94 -5.34 -12.50
CA ASN A 191 23.13 -6.10 -12.92
C ASN A 191 22.89 -7.62 -12.95
N LEU A 192 22.05 -8.13 -12.04
CA LEU A 192 21.71 -9.55 -11.97
C LEU A 192 20.59 -9.94 -12.92
N VAL A 193 19.83 -9.01 -13.52
CA VAL A 193 18.61 -9.33 -14.29
C VAL A 193 18.70 -8.88 -15.75
N ALA A 194 19.31 -7.73 -16.02
CA ALA A 194 19.36 -7.13 -17.34
C ALA A 194 19.98 -8.06 -18.39
N GLY A 195 19.28 -8.23 -19.52
CA GLY A 195 19.71 -9.08 -20.63
C GLY A 195 19.75 -10.58 -20.34
N ARG A 196 19.27 -11.05 -19.17
CA ARG A 196 19.23 -12.46 -18.78
C ARG A 196 17.82 -13.03 -18.86
N THR A 197 17.73 -14.35 -18.93
CA THR A 197 16.46 -15.06 -18.72
C THR A 197 16.17 -15.15 -17.23
N LEU A 198 15.11 -14.48 -16.79
CA LEU A 198 14.66 -14.47 -15.41
C LEU A 198 13.71 -15.65 -15.15
N ILE A 199 14.06 -16.51 -14.20
CA ILE A 199 13.24 -17.68 -13.83
C ILE A 199 12.69 -17.44 -12.43
N VAL A 200 11.39 -17.14 -12.37
CA VAL A 200 10.66 -16.79 -11.15
C VAL A 200 9.96 -18.02 -10.59
N VAL A 201 10.28 -18.42 -9.36
CA VAL A 201 9.73 -19.65 -8.75
C VAL A 201 9.39 -19.44 -7.28
N GLY A 202 8.19 -19.90 -6.88
CA GLY A 202 7.73 -19.79 -5.50
C GLY A 202 7.51 -18.35 -5.01
N TYR A 203 7.48 -17.38 -5.93
CA TYR A 203 7.25 -15.97 -5.67
C TYR A 203 5.83 -15.56 -6.11
N SER A 204 5.10 -14.85 -5.24
CA SER A 204 3.70 -14.46 -5.46
C SER A 204 3.56 -13.22 -6.37
N GLY A 205 4.60 -12.40 -6.47
CA GLY A 205 4.53 -11.12 -7.19
C GLY A 205 3.93 -9.98 -6.38
N LEU A 206 3.68 -10.16 -5.07
CA LEU A 206 2.99 -9.17 -4.24
C LEU A 206 3.91 -8.08 -3.65
N ASP A 207 5.22 -8.27 -3.67
CA ASP A 207 6.16 -7.27 -3.15
C ASP A 207 6.13 -6.01 -4.03
N LEU A 208 6.15 -4.84 -3.39
CA LEU A 208 5.86 -3.56 -4.02
C LEU A 208 6.99 -3.05 -4.93
N GLU A 209 8.19 -3.56 -4.74
CA GLU A 209 9.44 -3.07 -5.32
C GLU A 209 10.03 -4.05 -6.33
N ILE A 210 9.75 -5.35 -6.21
CA ILE A 210 10.36 -6.38 -7.06
C ILE A 210 9.79 -6.33 -8.48
N CYS A 211 8.46 -6.30 -8.64
CA CYS A 211 7.86 -6.29 -9.98
C CYS A 211 8.23 -5.03 -10.78
N PRO A 212 8.17 -3.80 -10.21
CA PRO A 212 8.73 -2.63 -10.86
C PRO A 212 10.23 -2.76 -11.20
N ALA A 213 11.05 -3.34 -10.31
CA ALA A 213 12.47 -3.56 -10.59
C ALA A 213 12.70 -4.55 -11.75
N ILE A 214 11.83 -5.57 -11.93
CA ILE A 214 11.87 -6.46 -13.09
C ILE A 214 11.58 -5.67 -14.37
N GLU A 215 10.57 -4.80 -14.34
CA GLU A 215 10.23 -3.95 -15.49
C GLU A 215 11.38 -3.02 -15.88
N GLU A 216 12.00 -2.38 -14.90
CA GLU A 216 13.13 -1.46 -15.09
C GLU A 216 14.37 -2.20 -15.61
N ALA A 217 14.69 -3.37 -15.03
CA ALA A 217 15.86 -4.15 -15.41
C ALA A 217 15.77 -4.79 -16.81
N ARG A 218 14.57 -4.92 -17.39
CA ARG A 218 14.33 -5.44 -18.75
C ARG A 218 15.08 -6.75 -19.03
N PRO A 219 14.71 -7.86 -18.35
CA PRO A 219 15.28 -9.17 -18.66
C PRO A 219 15.02 -9.55 -20.13
N ALA A 220 15.89 -10.39 -20.69
CA ALA A 220 15.75 -10.87 -22.06
C ALA A 220 14.49 -11.73 -22.23
N SER A 221 14.17 -12.54 -21.21
CA SER A 221 12.91 -13.28 -21.13
C SER A 221 12.53 -13.57 -19.68
N ILE A 222 11.25 -13.85 -19.43
CA ILE A 222 10.73 -14.16 -18.10
C ILE A 222 9.97 -15.48 -18.16
N PHE A 223 10.40 -16.44 -17.33
CA PHE A 223 9.67 -17.66 -17.04
C PHE A 223 9.08 -17.56 -15.63
N TRP A 224 7.77 -17.39 -15.53
CA TRP A 224 7.09 -17.23 -14.25
C TRP A 224 6.33 -18.48 -13.86
N ASN A 225 6.78 -19.19 -12.82
CA ASN A 225 6.07 -20.37 -12.34
C ASN A 225 4.87 -20.01 -11.47
N VAL A 226 3.73 -20.60 -11.82
CA VAL A 226 2.49 -20.61 -11.01
C VAL A 226 1.99 -22.03 -10.87
N LEU A 227 1.36 -22.37 -9.74
CA LEU A 227 0.81 -23.72 -9.57
C LEU A 227 -0.41 -23.93 -10.49
N ARG A 228 -1.29 -22.93 -10.56
CA ARG A 228 -2.48 -22.88 -11.41
C ARG A 228 -2.67 -21.48 -12.00
N GLU A 229 -3.43 -21.38 -13.08
CA GLU A 229 -3.74 -20.09 -13.73
C GLU A 229 -4.42 -19.08 -12.79
N ASN A 230 -5.30 -19.56 -11.91
CA ASN A 230 -5.99 -18.70 -10.93
C ASN A 230 -5.06 -18.14 -9.85
N ASP A 231 -3.83 -18.65 -9.73
CA ASP A 231 -2.85 -18.19 -8.76
C ASP A 231 -2.00 -17.02 -9.31
N ILE A 232 -2.21 -16.61 -10.57
CA ILE A 232 -1.46 -15.51 -11.17
C ILE A 232 -1.91 -14.18 -10.55
N SER A 233 -1.00 -13.51 -9.85
CA SER A 233 -1.25 -12.19 -9.27
C SER A 233 -1.41 -11.11 -10.35
N GLN A 234 -2.09 -10.03 -9.98
CA GLN A 234 -2.28 -8.89 -10.90
C GLN A 234 -0.95 -8.25 -11.31
N ASN A 235 0.03 -8.21 -10.41
CA ASN A 235 1.37 -7.69 -10.71
C ASN A 235 2.08 -8.57 -11.76
N ALA A 236 1.94 -9.90 -11.69
CA ALA A 236 2.48 -10.80 -12.71
C ALA A 236 1.74 -10.63 -14.06
N ARG A 237 0.41 -10.47 -14.05
CA ARG A 237 -0.38 -10.12 -15.26
C ARG A 237 0.04 -8.76 -15.83
N HIS A 238 0.37 -7.80 -14.98
CA HIS A 238 0.82 -6.49 -15.42
C HIS A 238 2.12 -6.63 -16.21
N LEU A 239 3.11 -7.36 -15.68
CA LEU A 239 4.36 -7.64 -16.38
C LEU A 239 4.14 -8.40 -17.70
N GLU A 240 3.23 -9.39 -17.73
CA GLU A 240 2.86 -10.11 -18.95
C GLU A 240 2.29 -9.17 -20.03
N ASN A 241 1.47 -8.18 -19.63
CA ASN A 241 0.82 -7.25 -20.56
C ASN A 241 1.69 -6.03 -20.91
N ASN A 242 2.87 -5.90 -20.31
CA ASN A 242 3.77 -4.79 -20.57
C ASN A 242 4.26 -4.81 -22.03
N ALA A 243 4.24 -3.67 -22.71
CA ALA A 243 4.57 -3.59 -24.13
C ALA A 243 6.00 -4.05 -24.47
N VAL A 244 6.93 -3.90 -23.52
CA VAL A 244 8.34 -4.28 -23.69
C VAL A 244 8.54 -5.77 -23.36
N LEU A 245 7.96 -6.23 -22.25
CA LEU A 245 8.22 -7.59 -21.74
C LEU A 245 7.31 -8.68 -22.34
N SER A 246 6.10 -8.31 -22.79
CA SER A 246 5.06 -9.25 -23.24
C SER A 246 5.53 -10.27 -24.27
N ARG A 247 6.41 -9.87 -25.19
CA ARG A 247 6.94 -10.74 -26.25
C ARG A 247 7.78 -11.90 -25.72
N ASN A 248 8.40 -11.73 -24.55
CA ASN A 248 9.31 -12.71 -23.96
C ASN A 248 8.86 -13.13 -22.55
N PHE A 249 7.59 -12.94 -22.21
CA PHE A 249 7.01 -13.39 -20.94
C PHE A 249 6.30 -14.72 -21.13
N THR A 250 6.55 -15.70 -20.26
CA THR A 250 5.88 -17.01 -20.33
C THR A 250 5.57 -17.53 -18.93
N PHE A 251 4.28 -17.75 -18.66
CA PHE A 251 3.86 -18.52 -17.49
C PHE A 251 4.17 -20.01 -17.64
N LEU A 252 4.75 -20.59 -16.59
CA LEU A 252 5.00 -22.01 -16.41
C LEU A 252 4.02 -22.56 -15.38
N GLU A 253 2.94 -23.18 -15.85
CA GLU A 253 1.90 -23.71 -14.97
C GLU A 253 2.24 -25.12 -14.48
N GLY A 254 2.17 -25.32 -13.17
CA GLY A 254 2.30 -26.60 -12.51
C GLY A 254 3.30 -26.57 -11.36
N ASP A 255 3.58 -27.75 -10.83
CA ASP A 255 4.39 -27.89 -9.65
C ASP A 255 5.88 -27.57 -9.90
N MET A 256 6.44 -26.64 -9.12
CA MET A 256 7.85 -26.24 -9.20
C MET A 256 8.84 -27.40 -9.06
N ARG A 257 8.44 -28.51 -8.41
CA ARG A 257 9.25 -29.73 -8.31
C ARG A 257 9.63 -30.28 -9.68
N HIS A 258 8.82 -30.05 -10.71
CA HIS A 258 9.14 -30.44 -12.09
C HIS A 258 10.29 -29.63 -12.69
N ILE A 259 10.44 -28.36 -12.32
CA ILE A 259 11.57 -27.51 -12.74
C ILE A 259 12.87 -28.09 -12.16
N PHE A 260 12.84 -28.47 -10.89
CA PHE A 260 14.01 -28.90 -10.13
C PHE A 260 14.22 -30.42 -10.08
N GLN A 261 13.40 -31.19 -10.80
CA GLN A 261 13.42 -32.66 -10.85
C GLN A 261 13.38 -33.32 -9.46
N VAL A 262 12.66 -32.70 -8.54
CA VAL A 262 12.51 -33.19 -7.17
C VAL A 262 11.32 -34.17 -7.13
N LYS A 263 11.56 -35.38 -6.59
CA LYS A 263 10.49 -36.37 -6.37
C LYS A 263 9.57 -35.94 -5.21
N LYS A 264 8.46 -36.65 -5.02
CA LYS A 264 7.39 -36.35 -4.05
C LYS A 264 7.97 -35.80 -2.72
N GLN A 265 7.54 -34.59 -2.38
CA GLN A 265 7.79 -33.94 -1.11
C GLN A 265 6.47 -33.61 -0.42
N ILE A 266 6.51 -33.63 0.90
CA ILE A 266 5.40 -33.23 1.77
C ILE A 266 5.49 -31.72 1.94
N VAL A 267 4.40 -31.02 1.58
CA VAL A 267 4.22 -29.61 1.89
C VAL A 267 3.87 -29.51 3.37
N SER A 268 4.52 -28.60 4.09
CA SER A 268 4.14 -28.35 5.47
C SER A 268 2.83 -27.57 5.52
N GLU A 269 1.86 -28.07 6.27
CA GLU A 269 0.61 -27.34 6.57
C GLU A 269 0.72 -26.54 7.87
N LYS A 270 1.88 -26.57 8.54
CA LYS A 270 2.03 -25.91 9.84
C LYS A 270 2.30 -24.42 9.67
N THR A 271 1.27 -23.61 9.84
CA THR A 271 1.43 -22.19 10.13
C THR A 271 2.01 -22.04 11.54
N PRO A 272 3.12 -21.32 11.74
CA PRO A 272 3.61 -21.09 13.08
C PRO A 272 2.71 -20.14 13.86
N PRO A 273 2.55 -20.37 15.17
CA PRO A 273 1.79 -19.48 16.00
C PRO A 273 2.61 -18.20 16.26
N ILE A 274 2.44 -17.18 15.42
CA ILE A 274 3.01 -15.84 15.65
C ILE A 274 2.21 -15.08 16.73
N LYS A 275 0.91 -15.36 16.84
CA LYS A 275 0.02 -14.68 17.79
C LYS A 275 0.48 -14.83 19.26
N PRO A 276 0.81 -16.02 19.79
CA PRO A 276 1.35 -16.14 21.15
C PRO A 276 2.66 -15.38 21.37
N VAL A 277 3.52 -15.29 20.34
CA VAL A 277 4.77 -14.55 20.43
C VAL A 277 4.51 -13.05 20.48
N ILE A 278 3.56 -12.55 19.70
CA ILE A 278 3.14 -11.15 19.79
C ILE A 278 2.59 -10.85 21.19
N HIS A 279 1.72 -11.71 21.73
CA HIS A 279 1.18 -11.55 23.09
C HIS A 279 2.25 -11.61 24.18
N SER A 280 3.35 -12.35 23.99
CA SER A 280 4.46 -12.36 24.95
C SER A 280 5.39 -11.15 24.81
N GLN A 281 5.40 -10.49 23.65
CA GLN A 281 6.30 -9.37 23.37
C GLN A 281 5.71 -8.00 23.67
N ILE A 282 4.40 -7.82 23.50
CA ILE A 282 3.73 -6.53 23.66
C ILE A 282 2.45 -6.71 24.48
N SER A 283 2.11 -5.68 25.26
CA SER A 283 0.92 -5.64 26.10
C SER A 283 -0.36 -5.60 25.26
N GLN A 284 -1.50 -5.95 25.87
CA GLN A 284 -2.81 -5.79 25.22
C GLN A 284 -3.07 -4.34 24.79
N GLN A 285 -2.60 -3.37 25.59
CA GLN A 285 -2.71 -1.94 25.28
C GLN A 285 -1.90 -1.55 24.03
N GLU A 286 -0.72 -2.13 23.84
CA GLU A 286 0.08 -1.96 22.62
C GLU A 286 -0.56 -2.63 21.41
N ILE A 287 -1.22 -3.78 21.58
CA ILE A 287 -1.99 -4.43 20.51
C ILE A 287 -3.16 -3.54 20.08
N GLU A 288 -3.92 -2.93 21.00
CA GLU A 288 -4.99 -1.99 20.64
C GLU A 288 -4.45 -0.74 19.95
N ASN A 289 -3.32 -0.19 20.41
CA ASN A 289 -2.66 0.93 19.74
C ASN A 289 -2.23 0.57 18.31
N TRP A 290 -1.68 -0.62 18.12
CA TRP A 290 -1.30 -1.14 16.80
C TRP A 290 -2.52 -1.32 15.89
N ARG A 291 -3.59 -1.95 16.39
CA ARG A 291 -4.87 -2.06 15.67
C ARG A 291 -5.42 -0.69 15.27
N PHE A 292 -5.38 0.28 16.19
CA PHE A 292 -5.83 1.63 15.93
C PHE A 292 -5.04 2.27 14.79
N ASP A 293 -3.71 2.23 14.86
CA ASP A 293 -2.85 2.85 13.85
C ASP A 293 -2.99 2.16 12.49
N PHE A 294 -3.09 0.83 12.47
CA PHE A 294 -3.32 0.03 11.28
C PHE A 294 -4.69 0.30 10.63
N PHE A 295 -5.79 0.28 11.39
CA PHE A 295 -7.09 0.62 10.81
C PHE A 295 -7.15 2.07 10.35
N ASN A 296 -6.50 2.98 11.08
CA ASN A 296 -6.42 4.36 10.67
C ASN A 296 -5.58 4.53 9.39
N SER A 297 -4.47 3.80 9.19
CA SER A 297 -3.69 3.87 7.95
C SER A 297 -4.52 3.43 6.75
N LEU A 298 -5.28 2.33 6.88
CA LEU A 298 -6.19 1.81 5.85
C LEU A 298 -7.38 2.74 5.52
N GLY A 299 -7.67 3.71 6.40
CA GLY A 299 -8.92 4.47 6.32
C GLY A 299 -10.13 3.67 6.77
N ALA A 300 -9.93 2.61 7.55
CA ALA A 300 -10.98 1.87 8.23
C ALA A 300 -11.56 2.67 9.41
N ALA A 301 -12.18 3.82 9.13
CA ALA A 301 -12.53 4.82 10.14
C ALA A 301 -13.46 4.26 11.23
N ARG A 302 -14.39 3.36 10.89
CA ARG A 302 -15.24 2.67 11.88
C ARG A 302 -14.41 1.80 12.81
N SER A 303 -13.58 0.92 12.28
CA SER A 303 -12.76 0.00 13.08
C SER A 303 -11.74 0.77 13.92
N ALA A 304 -11.10 1.79 13.37
CA ALA A 304 -10.21 2.68 14.13
C ALA A 304 -10.95 3.41 15.27
N HIS A 305 -12.19 3.86 15.03
CA HIS A 305 -13.02 4.49 16.05
C HIS A 305 -13.45 3.49 17.15
N ASN A 306 -13.85 2.27 16.77
CA ASN A 306 -14.19 1.22 17.74
C ASN A 306 -12.98 0.87 18.61
N THR A 307 -11.79 0.76 18.02
CA THR A 307 -10.56 0.51 18.78
C THR A 307 -10.25 1.65 19.72
N LEU A 308 -10.40 2.91 19.28
CA LEU A 308 -10.26 4.09 20.15
C LEU A 308 -11.17 4.00 21.39
N LEU A 309 -12.43 3.59 21.23
CA LEU A 309 -13.38 3.47 22.35
C LEU A 309 -13.00 2.37 23.36
N ARG A 310 -12.25 1.35 22.92
CA ARG A 310 -11.76 0.24 23.77
C ARG A 310 -10.38 0.52 24.37
N THR A 311 -9.66 1.50 23.84
CA THR A 311 -8.29 1.76 24.25
C THR A 311 -8.27 2.60 25.52
N TYR A 312 -7.73 2.05 26.61
CA TYR A 312 -7.73 2.70 27.95
C TYR A 312 -6.49 3.58 28.21
N GLY A 313 -5.75 3.96 27.16
CA GLY A 313 -4.49 4.71 27.25
C GLY A 313 -4.53 6.07 26.56
N PRO A 314 -3.50 6.91 26.77
CA PRO A 314 -3.40 8.22 26.14
C PRO A 314 -3.15 8.07 24.63
N ILE A 315 -4.21 8.04 23.83
CA ILE A 315 -4.09 8.26 22.39
C ILE A 315 -3.94 9.77 22.16
N SER A 316 -2.91 10.17 21.41
CA SER A 316 -2.69 11.59 21.14
C SER A 316 -3.95 12.22 20.51
N PRO A 317 -4.38 13.42 20.94
CA PRO A 317 -5.57 14.05 20.37
C PRO A 317 -5.46 14.28 18.85
N LYS A 318 -4.24 14.38 18.31
CA LYS A 318 -3.96 14.39 16.86
C LYS A 318 -4.41 13.11 16.15
N LYS A 319 -4.16 11.93 16.75
CA LYS A 319 -4.59 10.64 16.21
C LYS A 319 -6.11 10.50 16.25
N ILE A 320 -6.73 10.89 17.36
CA ILE A 320 -8.21 10.92 17.51
C ILE A 320 -8.83 11.83 16.46
N SER A 321 -8.27 13.03 16.30
CA SER A 321 -8.68 13.99 15.30
C SER A 321 -8.67 13.41 13.88
N ALA A 322 -7.62 12.66 13.52
CA ALA A 322 -7.52 12.04 12.20
C ALA A 322 -8.63 11.00 11.96
N VAL A 323 -8.95 10.16 12.95
CA VAL A 323 -10.04 9.18 12.83
C VAL A 323 -11.39 9.86 12.68
N TYR A 324 -11.68 10.86 13.53
CA TYR A 324 -12.92 11.63 13.43
C TYR A 324 -13.05 12.32 12.08
N TYR A 325 -11.95 12.86 11.53
CA TYR A 325 -11.98 13.47 10.21
C TYR A 325 -12.42 12.48 9.13
N ARG A 326 -11.80 11.28 9.10
CA ARG A 326 -12.13 10.23 8.13
C ARG A 326 -13.54 9.68 8.30
N TYR A 327 -14.05 9.67 9.54
CA TYR A 327 -15.43 9.27 9.85
C TYR A 327 -16.47 10.36 9.48
N GLY A 328 -16.02 11.53 9.01
CA GLY A 328 -16.88 12.67 8.70
C GLY A 328 -17.32 13.48 9.92
N ARG A 329 -16.72 13.27 11.09
CA ARG A 329 -16.95 14.04 12.31
C ARG A 329 -16.00 15.23 12.40
N TYR A 330 -16.16 16.20 11.51
CA TYR A 330 -15.24 17.32 11.36
C TYR A 330 -15.16 18.24 12.59
N VAL A 331 -16.27 18.45 13.30
CA VAL A 331 -16.30 19.26 14.52
C VAL A 331 -15.58 18.52 15.64
N SER A 332 -15.90 17.23 15.83
CA SER A 332 -15.23 16.39 16.82
C SER A 332 -13.73 16.26 16.53
N SER A 333 -13.37 16.05 15.27
CA SER A 333 -12.00 16.03 14.78
C SER A 333 -11.26 17.31 15.13
N HIS A 334 -11.93 18.44 14.92
CA HIS A 334 -11.36 19.74 15.20
C HIS A 334 -11.15 19.95 16.70
N LEU A 335 -12.14 19.65 17.54
CA LEU A 335 -12.02 19.76 19.00
C LEU A 335 -10.83 18.96 19.52
N GLU A 336 -10.66 17.72 19.06
CA GLU A 336 -9.52 16.89 19.44
C GLU A 336 -8.19 17.44 18.91
N PHE A 337 -8.18 17.98 17.69
CA PHE A 337 -6.99 18.67 17.18
C PHE A 337 -6.58 19.83 18.09
N THR A 338 -7.53 20.66 18.52
CA THR A 338 -7.22 21.81 19.39
C THR A 338 -6.62 21.41 20.73
N LYS A 339 -7.02 20.26 21.30
CA LYS A 339 -6.41 19.70 22.52
C LYS A 339 -4.94 19.29 22.32
N SER A 340 -4.55 18.90 21.10
CA SER A 340 -3.15 18.55 20.79
C SER A 340 -2.23 19.76 20.59
N VAL A 341 -2.79 20.96 20.56
CA VAL A 341 -2.04 22.19 20.28
C VAL A 341 -1.85 22.94 21.59
N PRO A 342 -0.61 23.17 22.04
CA PRO A 342 -0.33 23.89 23.29
C PRO A 342 -0.79 25.36 23.33
N ASN A 343 -1.33 25.90 22.23
CA ASN A 343 -1.50 27.34 22.06
C ASN A 343 -2.86 27.66 21.41
N GLY A 344 -3.78 28.24 22.18
CA GLY A 344 -5.16 28.56 21.73
C GLY A 344 -5.20 29.43 20.46
N ALA A 345 -4.23 30.33 20.29
CA ALA A 345 -4.09 31.15 19.08
C ALA A 345 -3.87 30.33 17.80
N TYR A 346 -3.27 29.13 17.90
CA TYR A 346 -3.09 28.25 16.75
C TYR A 346 -4.35 27.45 16.42
N ALA A 347 -5.04 26.95 17.44
CA ALA A 347 -6.34 26.31 17.26
C ALA A 347 -7.29 27.27 16.53
N GLU A 348 -7.34 28.52 16.99
CA GLU A 348 -8.14 29.60 16.39
C GLU A 348 -7.68 29.95 14.96
N LEU A 349 -6.38 30.00 14.71
CA LEU A 349 -5.83 30.16 13.35
C LEU A 349 -6.30 29.04 12.41
N SER A 350 -6.25 27.78 12.86
CA SER A 350 -6.70 26.64 12.07
C SER A 350 -8.21 26.66 11.82
N ILE A 351 -9.01 27.11 12.80
CA ILE A 351 -10.46 27.35 12.64
C ILE A 351 -10.71 28.35 11.52
N LEU A 352 -10.04 29.50 11.59
CA LEU A 352 -10.24 30.58 10.65
C LEU A 352 -9.83 30.17 9.23
N LEU A 353 -8.78 29.37 9.09
CA LEU A 353 -8.37 28.85 7.79
C LEU A 353 -9.30 27.78 7.24
N ASN A 354 -9.78 26.85 8.08
CA ASN A 354 -10.81 25.89 7.65
C ASN A 354 -12.12 26.58 7.29
N ARG A 355 -12.55 27.59 8.05
CA ARG A 355 -13.71 28.44 7.71
C ARG A 355 -13.49 29.19 6.41
N CYS A 356 -12.29 29.71 6.18
CA CYS A 356 -11.92 30.37 4.93
C CYS A 356 -12.08 29.43 3.73
N THR A 357 -11.50 28.23 3.79
CA THR A 357 -11.61 27.20 2.75
C THR A 357 -13.07 26.77 2.55
N HIS A 358 -13.81 26.55 3.64
CA HIS A 358 -15.22 26.19 3.59
C HIS A 358 -16.09 27.26 2.91
N HIS A 359 -15.94 28.53 3.30
CA HIS A 359 -16.67 29.63 2.68
C HIS A 359 -16.32 29.83 1.21
N ARG A 360 -15.05 29.64 0.85
CA ARG A 360 -14.58 29.71 -0.54
C ARG A 360 -15.21 28.61 -1.39
N ASN A 361 -15.22 27.38 -0.89
CA ASN A 361 -15.84 26.24 -1.57
C ASN A 361 -17.37 26.37 -1.69
N ALA A 362 -17.99 27.13 -0.79
CA ALA A 362 -19.40 27.51 -0.86
C ALA A 362 -19.68 28.67 -1.83
N GLY A 363 -18.68 29.19 -2.57
CA GLY A 363 -18.84 30.31 -3.51
C GLY A 363 -19.02 31.67 -2.84
N LYS A 364 -18.74 31.80 -1.53
CA LYS A 364 -18.83 33.07 -0.83
C LYS A 364 -17.52 33.82 -1.03
N PHE A 365 -17.55 35.01 -1.61
CA PHE A 365 -16.33 35.78 -1.91
C PHE A 365 -15.85 36.67 -0.74
N PHE A 366 -16.76 37.08 0.15
CA PHE A 366 -16.46 38.03 1.22
C PHE A 366 -16.04 37.36 2.54
N SER A 367 -16.76 36.32 2.96
CA SER A 367 -16.50 35.59 4.22
C SER A 367 -15.12 34.92 4.32
N PRO A 368 -14.51 34.38 3.23
CA PRO A 368 -13.14 33.88 3.28
C PRO A 368 -12.13 34.98 3.59
N ARG A 369 -12.28 36.17 3.00
CA ARG A 369 -11.36 37.30 3.21
C ARG A 369 -11.33 37.73 4.67
N ILE A 370 -12.47 37.81 5.33
CA ILE A 370 -12.55 38.15 6.77
C ILE A 370 -11.85 37.08 7.61
N SER A 371 -12.18 35.80 7.38
CA SER A 371 -11.57 34.69 8.12
C SER A 371 -10.05 34.67 7.94
N LEU A 372 -9.59 34.98 6.73
CA LEU A 372 -8.18 35.02 6.35
C LEU A 372 -7.43 36.23 6.91
N LEU A 373 -8.07 37.40 6.98
CA LEU A 373 -7.51 38.58 7.65
C LEU A 373 -7.37 38.34 9.16
N MET A 374 -8.36 37.71 9.79
CA MET A 374 -8.28 37.29 11.19
C MET A 374 -7.17 36.25 11.40
N ALA A 375 -7.04 35.29 10.47
CA ALA A 375 -5.97 34.30 10.49
C ALA A 375 -4.59 34.96 10.38
N MET A 376 -4.38 35.91 9.45
CA MET A 376 -3.11 36.63 9.34
C MET A 376 -2.79 37.45 10.60
N ARG A 377 -3.80 38.07 11.22
CA ARG A 377 -3.63 38.81 12.47
C ARG A 377 -3.18 37.89 13.61
N LEU A 378 -3.78 36.71 13.76
CA LEU A 378 -3.35 35.71 14.74
C LEU A 378 -1.96 35.16 14.41
N TRP A 379 -1.67 34.89 13.13
CA TRP A 379 -0.35 34.45 12.68
C TRP A 379 0.75 35.44 13.07
N SER A 380 0.52 36.75 12.91
CA SER A 380 1.49 37.79 13.26
C SER A 380 1.92 37.71 14.74
N LYS A 381 1.00 37.29 15.62
CA LYS A 381 1.19 37.15 17.07
C LYS A 381 1.88 35.86 17.50
N LEU A 382 2.06 34.89 16.61
CA LEU A 382 2.75 33.63 16.95
C LEU A 382 4.27 33.85 17.06
N SER A 383 4.91 33.16 18.02
CA SER A 383 6.37 33.15 18.15
C SER A 383 7.04 32.48 16.95
N PHE A 384 8.32 32.79 16.70
CA PHE A 384 9.08 32.25 15.57
C PHE A 384 9.11 30.72 15.54
N SER A 385 9.27 30.07 16.70
CA SER A 385 9.24 28.60 16.84
C SER A 385 7.88 28.02 16.40
N HIS A 386 6.77 28.66 16.77
CA HIS A 386 5.43 28.24 16.36
C HIS A 386 5.17 28.51 14.87
N LYS A 387 5.59 29.68 14.35
CA LYS A 387 5.54 29.99 12.91
C LYS A 387 6.30 28.96 12.08
N ARG A 388 7.45 28.47 12.58
CA ARG A 388 8.26 27.42 11.94
C ARG A 388 7.58 26.04 11.97
N LYS A 389 6.96 25.66 13.09
CA LYS A 389 6.21 24.39 13.24
C LYS A 389 4.93 24.32 12.40
N HIS A 390 4.37 25.48 12.04
CA HIS A 390 3.07 25.61 11.38
C HIS A 390 3.15 26.37 10.06
N PHE A 391 4.32 26.30 9.45
CA PHE A 391 4.65 26.91 8.17
C PHE A 391 3.65 26.53 7.08
N ASP A 392 3.06 25.35 7.16
CA ASP A 392 2.08 24.84 6.23
C ASP A 392 0.79 25.64 6.16
N LEU A 393 0.22 26.01 7.31
CA LEU A 393 -0.98 26.86 7.36
C LEU A 393 -0.73 28.24 6.75
N PHE A 394 0.46 28.81 6.94
CA PHE A 394 0.83 30.11 6.34
C PHE A 394 0.95 30.03 4.83
N GLN A 395 1.55 28.97 4.29
CA GLN A 395 1.57 28.77 2.85
C GLN A 395 0.15 28.61 2.30
N TRP A 396 -0.73 27.88 3.00
CA TRP A 396 -2.15 27.82 2.65
C TRP A 396 -2.83 29.18 2.68
N CYS A 397 -2.50 30.08 3.63
CA CYS A 397 -3.03 31.44 3.63
C CYS A 397 -2.68 32.17 2.32
N ILE A 398 -1.41 32.09 1.89
CA ILE A 398 -0.93 32.75 0.67
C ILE A 398 -1.60 32.15 -0.58
N ILE A 399 -1.72 30.81 -0.62
CA ILE A 399 -2.40 30.07 -1.69
C ILE A 399 -3.88 30.46 -1.77
N LEU A 400 -4.54 30.65 -0.62
CA LEU A 400 -5.95 31.01 -0.56
C LEU A 400 -6.20 32.50 -0.84
N LEU A 401 -5.23 33.38 -0.53
CA LEU A 401 -5.31 34.84 -0.69
C LEU A 401 -5.21 35.33 -2.14
N TYR A 402 -4.49 34.61 -3.00
CA TYR A 402 -4.19 35.06 -4.36
C TYR A 402 -5.11 34.38 -5.39
N PRO A 403 -6.23 35.02 -5.80
CA PRO A 403 -7.11 34.48 -6.84
C PRO A 403 -6.52 34.56 -8.26
N LEU A 404 -5.35 35.18 -8.45
CA LEU A 404 -4.74 35.32 -9.77
C LEU A 404 -3.81 34.14 -10.07
N ARG A 405 -4.29 33.29 -10.98
CA ARG A 405 -3.73 32.03 -11.54
C ARG A 405 -2.27 32.10 -12.05
N LYS A 406 -1.55 33.22 -11.88
CA LYS A 406 -0.24 33.49 -12.52
C LYS A 406 0.85 34.10 -11.62
N SER A 407 0.65 34.31 -10.32
CA SER A 407 1.72 34.93 -9.50
C SER A 407 2.82 33.93 -9.10
N ASP A 408 4.09 34.33 -9.26
CA ASP A 408 5.25 33.53 -8.79
C ASP A 408 5.25 33.33 -7.27
N VAL A 409 4.54 34.19 -6.54
CA VAL A 409 4.37 34.07 -5.09
C VAL A 409 3.55 32.84 -4.73
N TYR A 410 2.44 32.59 -5.45
CA TYR A 410 1.63 31.38 -5.31
C TYR A 410 2.47 30.14 -5.61
N LYS A 411 3.18 30.12 -6.75
CA LYS A 411 4.01 28.97 -7.17
C LYS A 411 5.07 28.63 -6.12
N ARG A 412 5.83 29.62 -5.66
CA ARG A 412 6.88 29.44 -4.64
C ARG A 412 6.30 28.97 -3.31
N SER A 413 5.12 29.44 -2.94
CA SER A 413 4.46 29.06 -1.69
C SER A 413 4.00 27.60 -1.70
N ALA A 414 3.35 27.20 -2.80
CA ALA A 414 2.98 25.82 -3.05
C ALA A 414 4.20 24.87 -3.07
N GLN A 415 5.29 25.23 -3.74
CA GLN A 415 6.53 24.44 -3.74
C GLN A 415 7.14 24.26 -2.35
N ARG A 416 7.15 25.32 -1.54
CA ARG A 416 7.69 25.28 -0.17
C ARG A 416 6.83 24.37 0.72
N LEU A 417 5.51 24.44 0.53
CA LEU A 417 4.55 23.59 1.23
C LEU A 417 4.67 22.11 0.85
N ALA A 418 4.80 21.84 -0.45
CA ALA A 418 5.01 20.48 -0.96
C ALA A 418 6.28 19.86 -0.35
N ARG A 419 7.41 20.58 -0.39
CA ARG A 419 8.68 20.15 0.24
C ARG A 419 8.54 19.91 1.75
N TYR A 420 7.78 20.76 2.44
CA TYR A 420 7.51 20.61 3.86
C TYR A 420 6.74 19.32 4.16
N TYR A 421 5.67 19.02 3.40
CA TYR A 421 4.91 17.79 3.59
C TYR A 421 5.73 16.54 3.30
N LEU A 422 6.55 16.55 2.23
CA LEU A 422 7.44 15.43 1.89
C LEU A 422 8.47 15.16 2.99
N LYS A 423 9.15 16.20 3.49
CA LYS A 423 10.17 16.08 4.54
C LYS A 423 9.61 15.49 5.85
N ASN A 424 8.31 15.65 6.11
CA ASN A 424 7.68 15.24 7.36
C ASN A 424 6.70 14.06 7.21
N GLY A 425 6.65 13.40 6.04
CA GLY A 425 5.76 12.26 5.80
C GLY A 425 4.26 12.59 5.86
N ILE A 426 3.86 13.83 5.59
CA ILE A 426 2.46 14.29 5.66
C ILE A 426 1.80 14.09 4.28
N TRP A 427 1.67 12.82 3.87
CA TRP A 427 1.28 12.43 2.52
C TRP A 427 -0.09 12.99 2.10
N GLY A 428 -1.11 12.92 2.97
CA GLY A 428 -2.45 13.45 2.67
C GLY A 428 -2.46 14.96 2.39
N GLY A 429 -1.66 15.74 3.13
CA GLY A 429 -1.54 17.19 2.90
C GLY A 429 -0.86 17.51 1.57
N PHE A 430 0.18 16.75 1.23
CA PHE A 430 0.87 16.85 -0.05
C PHE A 430 -0.06 16.54 -1.24
N TYR A 431 -0.82 15.45 -1.18
CA TYR A 431 -1.75 15.09 -2.26
C TYR A 431 -2.88 16.09 -2.40
N ASN A 432 -3.44 16.60 -1.30
CA ASN A 432 -4.48 17.64 -1.35
C ASN A 432 -3.97 18.93 -1.99
N LEU A 433 -2.74 19.34 -1.68
CA LEU A 433 -2.11 20.48 -2.33
C LEU A 433 -1.95 20.27 -3.84
N GLN A 434 -1.53 19.08 -4.27
CA GLN A 434 -1.40 18.73 -5.69
C GLN A 434 -2.74 18.78 -6.43
N ILE A 435 -3.83 18.29 -5.82
CA ILE A 435 -5.18 18.36 -6.40
C ILE A 435 -5.58 19.83 -6.60
N GLU A 436 -5.42 20.66 -5.56
CA GLU A 436 -5.79 22.07 -5.61
C GLU A 436 -4.97 22.80 -6.70
N LEU A 437 -3.68 22.50 -6.83
CA LEU A 437 -2.82 23.06 -7.88
C LEU A 437 -3.24 22.60 -9.28
N LYS A 438 -3.65 21.34 -9.43
CA LYS A 438 -4.09 20.73 -10.70
C LYS A 438 -5.45 21.25 -11.15
N GLU A 439 -6.41 21.35 -10.24
CA GLU A 439 -7.74 21.94 -10.50
C GLU A 439 -7.64 23.43 -10.87
N GLN A 440 -6.61 24.12 -10.39
CA GLN A 440 -6.33 25.52 -10.74
C GLN A 440 -5.52 25.69 -12.05
N GLY A 441 -5.14 24.57 -12.69
CA GLY A 441 -4.85 24.49 -14.12
C GLY A 441 -3.52 25.04 -14.62
N ASN A 442 -2.41 25.00 -13.85
CA ASN A 442 -1.13 25.47 -14.43
C ASN A 442 0.20 25.04 -13.80
N ILE A 443 0.30 23.99 -12.97
CA ILE A 443 1.60 23.62 -12.42
C ILE A 443 1.71 22.13 -12.06
N ASP A 444 2.46 21.36 -12.85
CA ASP A 444 3.03 20.09 -12.42
C ASP A 444 4.28 20.40 -11.57
N PHE A 445 4.17 20.36 -10.24
CA PHE A 445 5.35 20.44 -9.37
C PHE A 445 5.71 19.10 -8.78
N LEU A 446 6.97 18.74 -9.00
CA LEU A 446 7.76 17.65 -8.41
C LEU A 446 7.02 16.30 -8.38
N PRO A 447 7.53 15.26 -9.08
CA PRO A 447 7.01 13.93 -8.86
C PRO A 447 7.09 13.67 -7.35
N PRO A 448 5.99 13.29 -6.71
CA PRO A 448 6.07 12.83 -5.33
C PRO A 448 7.12 11.70 -5.26
N PRO A 449 7.59 11.29 -4.08
CA PRO A 449 7.86 9.87 -3.81
C PRO A 449 6.50 9.17 -3.97
N MET A 450 6.07 9.10 -5.22
CA MET A 450 4.76 8.72 -5.67
C MET A 450 4.76 7.24 -5.90
N GLN A 451 5.85 6.52 -5.64
CA GLN A 451 6.08 5.21 -6.21
C GLN A 451 4.98 4.25 -5.80
N ALA A 452 4.47 4.31 -4.57
CA ALA A 452 3.30 3.54 -4.15
C ALA A 452 2.02 3.84 -4.99
N HIS A 453 1.63 5.11 -5.10
CA HIS A 453 0.47 5.54 -5.90
C HIS A 453 0.73 5.44 -7.42
N LYS A 454 1.97 5.58 -7.85
CA LYS A 454 2.45 5.49 -9.23
C LYS A 454 2.42 4.04 -9.67
N ASN A 455 2.87 3.11 -8.83
CA ASN A 455 2.77 1.67 -9.03
C ASN A 455 1.28 1.27 -9.15
N ALA A 456 0.42 1.77 -8.25
CA ALA A 456 -1.03 1.59 -8.37
C ALA A 456 -1.61 2.14 -9.70
N LEU A 457 -1.14 3.30 -10.17
CA LEU A 457 -1.52 3.87 -11.46
C LEU A 457 -0.90 3.13 -12.66
N GLU A 458 0.29 2.55 -12.47
CA GLU A 458 1.00 1.75 -13.46
C GLU A 458 0.45 0.33 -13.52
N GLY A 459 -0.48 -0.06 -12.64
CA GLY A 459 -1.18 -1.34 -12.69
C GLY A 459 -0.65 -2.39 -11.71
N TYR A 460 0.24 -2.00 -10.79
CA TYR A 460 0.66 -2.81 -9.66
C TYR A 460 -0.30 -2.60 -8.48
N GLU A 461 -1.01 -3.63 -8.05
CA GLU A 461 -2.01 -3.48 -7.00
C GLU A 461 -1.38 -3.12 -5.65
N GLN A 462 -1.90 -2.06 -5.02
CA GLN A 462 -1.61 -1.71 -3.64
C GLN A 462 -2.86 -1.87 -2.79
N ILE A 463 -2.96 -3.00 -2.12
CA ILE A 463 -4.05 -3.25 -1.20
C ILE A 463 -3.76 -2.46 0.08
N GLY A 464 -4.53 -1.39 0.30
CA GLY A 464 -4.46 -0.62 1.55
C GLY A 464 -4.88 0.85 1.48
N ASN A 465 -5.02 1.45 0.30
CA ASN A 465 -5.43 2.86 0.20
C ASN A 465 -6.83 3.04 -0.37
N ILE A 466 -7.84 2.55 0.35
CA ILE A 466 -9.26 2.71 0.01
C ILE A 466 -9.59 4.19 -0.25
N SER A 467 -8.97 5.11 0.50
CA SER A 467 -9.19 6.55 0.30
C SER A 467 -8.66 7.03 -1.04
N ALA A 468 -7.46 6.63 -1.47
CA ALA A 468 -6.94 6.98 -2.79
C ALA A 468 -7.78 6.38 -3.92
N TYR A 469 -8.20 5.11 -3.79
CA TYR A 469 -9.08 4.47 -4.77
C TYR A 469 -10.44 5.16 -4.91
N ILE A 470 -11.01 5.62 -3.81
CA ILE A 470 -12.27 6.37 -3.83
C ILE A 470 -12.06 7.81 -4.32
N ASP A 471 -10.95 8.43 -3.95
CA ASP A 471 -10.60 9.76 -4.44
C ASP A 471 -10.38 9.74 -5.95
N GLU A 472 -9.71 8.72 -6.49
CA GLU A 472 -9.58 8.49 -7.93
C GLU A 472 -10.95 8.37 -8.60
N PHE A 473 -11.87 7.59 -8.02
CA PHE A 473 -13.24 7.48 -8.50
C PHE A 473 -13.94 8.86 -8.56
N SER A 474 -13.73 9.69 -7.54
CA SER A 474 -14.31 11.03 -7.47
C SER A 474 -13.70 12.01 -8.47
N ARG A 475 -12.40 11.89 -8.77
CA ARG A 475 -11.65 12.77 -9.68
C ARG A 475 -11.84 12.42 -11.15
N ASN A 476 -11.99 11.13 -11.49
CA ASN A 476 -12.00 10.67 -12.89
C ASN A 476 -13.39 10.64 -13.55
N SER A 477 -14.44 11.21 -12.92
CA SER A 477 -15.80 11.25 -13.47
C SER A 477 -16.24 9.91 -14.08
N TYR A 478 -16.24 8.83 -13.29
CA TYR A 478 -16.63 7.46 -13.67
C TYR A 478 -15.88 6.82 -14.86
N ARG A 479 -15.05 7.55 -15.63
CA ARG A 479 -14.38 7.03 -16.83
C ARG A 479 -13.34 5.95 -16.52
N GLY A 480 -12.84 5.89 -15.28
CA GLY A 480 -11.87 4.89 -14.83
C GLY A 480 -12.45 3.60 -14.26
N VAL A 481 -13.77 3.52 -14.02
CA VAL A 481 -14.38 2.27 -13.54
C VAL A 481 -14.68 1.37 -14.73
N LYS A 482 -14.07 0.18 -14.73
CA LYS A 482 -14.18 -0.77 -15.84
C LYS A 482 -15.56 -1.43 -15.86
N SER A 483 -16.24 -1.54 -14.71
CA SER A 483 -17.58 -2.14 -14.63
C SER A 483 -18.46 -1.65 -13.47
N LYS A 484 -19.78 -1.82 -13.63
CA LYS A 484 -20.77 -1.58 -12.56
C LYS A 484 -20.57 -2.47 -11.34
N SER A 485 -20.08 -3.70 -11.53
CA SER A 485 -19.76 -4.62 -10.43
C SER A 485 -18.69 -4.05 -9.52
N GLU A 486 -17.60 -3.57 -10.13
CA GLU A 486 -16.47 -2.95 -9.42
C GLU A 486 -16.91 -1.73 -8.60
N PHE A 487 -17.83 -0.92 -9.14
CA PHE A 487 -18.42 0.19 -8.39
C PHE A 487 -19.14 -0.26 -7.11
N TYR A 488 -20.00 -1.28 -7.19
CA TYR A 488 -20.76 -1.76 -6.04
C TYR A 488 -19.87 -2.46 -5.01
N GLU A 489 -18.85 -3.17 -5.47
CA GLU A 489 -17.83 -3.76 -4.60
C GLU A 489 -17.10 -2.68 -3.79
N ARG A 490 -16.60 -1.63 -4.46
CA ARG A 490 -15.94 -0.50 -3.78
C ARG A 490 -16.86 0.26 -2.84
N MET A 491 -18.14 0.43 -3.21
CA MET A 491 -19.17 1.00 -2.34
C MET A 491 -19.41 0.16 -1.08
N LYS A 492 -19.52 -1.17 -1.24
CA LYS A 492 -19.67 -2.10 -0.13
C LYS A 492 -18.47 -2.05 0.81
N ILE A 493 -17.25 -1.98 0.27
CA ILE A 493 -16.01 -1.75 1.02
C ILE A 493 -16.12 -0.44 1.83
N ALA A 494 -16.47 0.68 1.20
CA ALA A 494 -16.60 1.96 1.90
C ALA A 494 -17.64 1.91 3.04
N GLU A 495 -18.75 1.18 2.86
CA GLU A 495 -19.79 0.96 3.86
C GLU A 495 -19.32 0.10 5.04
N ILE A 496 -18.55 -0.96 4.77
CA ILE A 496 -17.89 -1.79 5.79
C ILE A 496 -16.98 -0.92 6.66
N PHE A 497 -16.20 -0.05 6.02
CA PHE A 497 -15.22 0.81 6.71
C PHE A 497 -15.79 2.08 7.33
N GLY A 498 -17.09 2.37 7.13
CA GLY A 498 -17.73 3.56 7.65
C GLY A 498 -17.18 4.87 7.06
N LEU A 499 -16.73 4.82 5.80
CA LEU A 499 -16.18 5.95 5.07
C LEU A 499 -17.29 6.86 4.52
N TYR A 500 -18.15 7.37 5.40
CA TYR A 500 -19.34 8.16 5.02
C TYR A 500 -19.05 9.35 4.09
N PRO A 501 -17.95 10.12 4.30
CA PRO A 501 -17.61 11.19 3.36
C PRO A 501 -17.38 10.72 1.93
N ASN A 502 -16.80 9.54 1.80
CA ASN A 502 -16.43 8.92 0.54
C ASN A 502 -17.65 8.30 -0.13
N ILE A 503 -18.52 7.62 0.63
CA ILE A 503 -19.77 7.04 0.14
C ILE A 503 -20.66 8.10 -0.51
N TYR A 504 -20.90 9.24 0.15
CA TYR A 504 -21.78 10.26 -0.46
C TYR A 504 -21.13 10.89 -1.71
N LYS A 505 -19.81 11.09 -1.74
CA LYS A 505 -19.11 11.61 -2.93
C LYS A 505 -19.23 10.65 -4.10
N ILE A 506 -19.03 9.35 -3.87
CA ILE A 506 -19.19 8.29 -4.87
C ILE A 506 -20.63 8.28 -5.39
N CYS A 507 -21.61 8.24 -4.50
CA CYS A 507 -23.02 8.25 -4.89
C CYS A 507 -23.37 9.51 -5.69
N TYR A 508 -22.88 10.68 -5.28
CA TYR A 508 -23.11 11.93 -6.02
C TYR A 508 -22.52 11.88 -7.43
N ALA A 509 -21.28 11.40 -7.58
CA ALA A 509 -20.65 11.22 -8.89
C ALA A 509 -21.43 10.23 -9.77
N ALA A 510 -21.89 9.11 -9.20
CA ALA A 510 -22.71 8.12 -9.89
C ALA A 510 -24.09 8.66 -10.32
N LEU A 511 -24.73 9.49 -9.48
CA LEU A 511 -25.97 10.19 -9.82
C LEU A 511 -25.76 11.19 -10.97
N CYS A 512 -24.59 11.82 -11.04
CA CYS A 512 -24.22 12.71 -12.14
C CYS A 512 -23.85 11.95 -13.44
N ALA A 513 -23.46 10.68 -13.35
CA ALA A 513 -23.10 9.82 -14.49
C ALA A 513 -24.35 9.33 -15.24
N ARG A 514 -24.76 10.09 -16.26
CA ARG A 514 -26.09 10.04 -16.90
C ARG A 514 -26.45 8.74 -17.64
N LYS A 515 -25.51 7.88 -18.03
CA LYS A 515 -25.78 6.74 -18.93
C LYS A 515 -25.65 5.34 -18.31
N THR A 516 -25.18 5.21 -17.07
CA THR A 516 -24.72 3.90 -16.55
C THR A 516 -25.70 3.18 -15.62
N PHE A 517 -26.57 3.92 -14.93
CA PHE A 517 -27.44 3.36 -13.88
C PHE A 517 -28.91 3.51 -14.24
N PHE A 518 -29.68 2.45 -14.00
CA PHE A 518 -31.13 2.49 -14.14
C PHE A 518 -31.76 3.39 -13.07
N LEU A 519 -33.00 3.81 -13.32
CA LEU A 519 -33.69 4.75 -12.43
C LEU A 519 -33.81 4.22 -11.00
N TYR A 520 -34.18 2.95 -10.83
CA TYR A 520 -34.27 2.29 -9.52
C TYR A 520 -32.94 2.32 -8.77
N GLU A 521 -31.84 2.02 -9.46
CA GLU A 521 -30.50 2.01 -8.87
C GLU A 521 -30.07 3.41 -8.44
N ARG A 522 -30.45 4.44 -9.20
CA ARG A 522 -30.24 5.83 -8.80
C ARG A 522 -31.03 6.21 -7.56
N TYR A 523 -32.24 5.69 -7.36
CA TYR A 523 -32.96 5.88 -6.10
C TYR A 523 -32.23 5.23 -4.92
N VAL A 524 -31.74 4.00 -5.09
CA VAL A 524 -30.91 3.33 -4.08
C VAL A 524 -29.66 4.14 -3.77
N LEU A 525 -28.95 4.63 -4.79
CA LEU A 525 -27.77 5.49 -4.65
C LEU A 525 -28.10 6.82 -3.98
N TYR A 526 -29.26 7.40 -4.26
CA TYR A 526 -29.72 8.63 -3.62
C TYR A 526 -30.02 8.39 -2.14
N GLY A 527 -30.67 7.28 -1.79
CA GLY A 527 -30.85 6.86 -0.40
C GLY A 527 -29.52 6.73 0.35
N LYS A 528 -28.53 6.05 -0.26
CA LYS A 528 -27.17 5.92 0.29
C LYS A 528 -26.43 7.25 0.39
N PHE A 529 -26.62 8.16 -0.57
CA PHE A 529 -26.10 9.53 -0.55
C PHE A 529 -26.64 10.31 0.65
N ILE A 530 -27.96 10.32 0.85
CA ILE A 530 -28.61 11.03 1.97
C ILE A 530 -28.18 10.42 3.31
N HIS A 531 -28.20 9.10 3.43
CA HIS A 531 -27.79 8.40 4.64
C HIS A 531 -26.34 8.73 5.02
N SER A 532 -25.41 8.65 4.06
CA SER A 532 -23.99 8.87 4.35
C SER A 532 -23.70 10.34 4.64
N MET A 533 -24.39 11.27 3.97
CA MET A 533 -24.28 12.69 4.27
C MET A 533 -24.80 13.02 5.68
N SER A 534 -25.89 12.39 6.12
CA SER A 534 -26.46 12.64 7.46
C SER A 534 -25.53 12.20 8.59
N LYS A 535 -24.68 11.21 8.34
CA LYS A 535 -23.61 10.75 9.24
C LYS A 535 -22.41 11.71 9.33
N CYS A 536 -22.26 12.65 8.39
CA CYS A 536 -21.17 13.62 8.41
C CYS A 536 -21.58 14.91 9.16
N GLU A 537 -20.70 15.47 9.99
CA GLU A 537 -20.85 16.76 10.70
C GLU A 537 -20.68 17.95 9.73
N TYR A 538 -21.56 18.05 8.74
CA TYR A 538 -21.71 19.23 7.88
C TYR A 538 -22.67 20.25 8.50
N SER A 539 -22.45 21.54 8.20
CA SER A 539 -23.44 22.57 8.51
C SER A 539 -24.77 22.27 7.81
N LEU A 540 -25.88 22.69 8.43
CA LEU A 540 -27.22 22.53 7.85
C LEU A 540 -27.29 23.09 6.43
N VAL A 541 -26.70 24.27 6.20
CA VAL A 541 -26.63 24.90 4.87
C VAL A 541 -25.90 24.03 3.85
N CYS A 542 -24.76 23.44 4.21
CA CYS A 542 -24.04 22.55 3.31
C CYS A 542 -24.80 21.26 3.02
N ARG A 543 -25.49 20.71 4.02
CA ARG A 543 -26.38 19.57 3.81
C ARG A 543 -27.48 19.92 2.83
N LEU A 544 -28.20 21.02 3.04
CA LEU A 544 -29.28 21.47 2.15
C LEU A 544 -28.78 21.73 0.72
N MET A 545 -27.61 22.37 0.54
CA MET A 545 -27.02 22.57 -0.79
C MET A 545 -26.66 21.25 -1.48
N LEU A 546 -26.06 20.31 -0.76
CA LEU A 546 -25.71 19.00 -1.31
C LEU A 546 -26.96 18.18 -1.63
N ILE A 547 -27.97 18.20 -0.76
CA ILE A 547 -29.27 17.57 -1.02
C ILE A 547 -29.88 18.16 -2.28
N ALA A 548 -29.99 19.49 -2.37
CA ALA A 548 -30.53 20.18 -3.54
C ALA A 548 -29.79 19.79 -4.83
N ARG A 549 -28.45 19.73 -4.81
CA ARG A 549 -27.65 19.27 -5.96
C ARG A 549 -27.92 17.81 -6.32
N GLY A 550 -27.99 16.91 -5.32
CA GLY A 550 -28.33 15.51 -5.53
C GLY A 550 -29.75 15.33 -6.07
N THR A 551 -30.72 16.07 -5.54
CA THR A 551 -32.12 16.09 -6.01
C THR A 551 -32.19 16.61 -7.44
N LEU A 552 -31.49 17.69 -7.77
CA LEU A 552 -31.41 18.23 -9.13
C LEU A 552 -30.79 17.21 -10.09
N ALA A 553 -29.72 16.51 -9.68
CA ALA A 553 -29.12 15.43 -10.48
C ALA A 553 -30.12 14.29 -10.75
N LEU A 554 -30.96 13.95 -9.75
CA LEU A 554 -32.03 12.95 -9.89
C LEU A 554 -33.19 13.45 -10.78
N LEU A 555 -33.62 14.72 -10.64
CA LEU A 555 -34.77 15.32 -11.32
C LEU A 555 -34.51 15.71 -12.78
N HIS A 556 -33.29 16.13 -13.12
CA HIS A 556 -32.91 16.56 -14.48
C HIS A 556 -33.04 15.42 -15.52
N LEU A 557 -33.36 14.20 -15.07
CA LEU A 557 -33.59 13.01 -15.88
C LEU A 557 -35.07 12.78 -16.25
N ARG A 558 -36.03 13.33 -15.47
CA ARG A 558 -37.47 13.19 -15.77
C ARG A 558 -37.90 14.01 -17.00
N ARG A 559 -37.20 15.12 -17.29
CA ARG A 559 -37.56 16.05 -18.37
C ARG A 559 -37.18 15.61 -19.79
N LYS A 560 -36.38 14.54 -19.97
CA LYS A 560 -35.92 14.07 -21.30
C LYS A 560 -36.49 12.73 -21.77
N LYS A 561 -37.45 12.15 -21.04
CA LYS A 561 -38.24 10.98 -21.49
C LYS A 561 -39.65 11.37 -21.98
N ILE A 562 -40.00 12.65 -21.92
CA ILE A 562 -41.29 13.22 -22.34
C ILE A 562 -41.11 14.09 -23.61
N THR A 563 -39.90 14.11 -24.17
CA THR A 563 -39.52 14.63 -25.49
C THR A 563 -38.75 13.52 -26.18
#